data_AF-A0A847LDG7-F1
#
_entry.id   AF-A0A847LDG7-F1
#
_cell.length_a   1.000
_cell.length_b   1.000
_cell.length_c   1.000
_cell.angle_alpha   90.00
_cell.angle_beta   90.00
_cell.angle_gamma   90.00
#
_symmetry.space_group_name_H-M   'P 1'
#
loop_
_entity.id
_entity.type
_entity.pdbx_description
1 polymer ?
#
loop_
_entity_poly.entity_id
_entity_poly.type
_entity_poly.pdbx_seq_one_letter_code
_entity_poly.pdbx_strand_id
1 'polypeptide(L)'
;MNSRYNPHALARAAREWAGEPGPPPGDGLAADLRWRALAWSGAPAWSDPHPVPLPLAGPLLAEYGVDAARLAVLAAGNGPPDLSLLESAHRWLAAFHAALWRGPGAVAAGEMAGGAAGEGAGRAAGEMAGGVAAEAADEAADEAADGVSPAEAWNVDPWLVAAGEAMDHGPGRGRWYPALAAVRKAWNLAPATAATPAMGRALILGLVAPFAPLLGRFLLQEEGGWPPPPLRELTAAFPGRQAVRLSFERGGWAWVAVEAAAFRRAPEPLVAGIPWVARAVAGQPWRLEESPEGWKVCLNRPRPSAGSSRS
;
A
#
# COMPACT_ATOMS: atom_id res chain seq x y z
N MET A 1 -19.92 -15.70 -13.75
CA MET A 1 -20.11 -14.26 -14.03
C MET A 1 -18.77 -13.57 -13.81
N ASN A 2 -18.24 -12.84 -14.80
CA ASN A 2 -17.00 -12.08 -14.64
C ASN A 2 -17.22 -10.98 -13.60
N SER A 3 -16.63 -11.12 -12.41
CA SER A 3 -16.71 -10.14 -11.32
C SER A 3 -15.88 -8.91 -11.68
N ARG A 4 -16.42 -8.07 -12.55
CA ARG A 4 -15.86 -6.75 -12.86
C ARG A 4 -16.26 -5.79 -11.74
N TYR A 5 -15.34 -4.90 -11.37
CA TYR A 5 -15.64 -3.78 -10.49
C TYR A 5 -16.90 -3.08 -10.96
N ASN A 6 -17.92 -3.04 -10.10
CA ASN A 6 -19.22 -2.47 -10.40
C ASN A 6 -19.60 -1.47 -9.29
N PRO A 7 -19.41 -0.16 -9.53
CA PRO A 7 -19.68 0.85 -8.51
C PRO A 7 -21.13 0.84 -8.02
N HIS A 8 -22.09 0.48 -8.87
CA HIS A 8 -23.50 0.38 -8.47
C HIS A 8 -23.77 -0.82 -7.57
N ALA A 9 -23.10 -1.95 -7.79
CA ALA A 9 -23.24 -3.11 -6.92
C ALA A 9 -22.68 -2.80 -5.51
N LEU A 10 -21.51 -2.16 -5.45
CA LEU A 10 -20.91 -1.69 -4.19
C LEU A 10 -21.82 -0.68 -3.49
N ALA A 11 -22.38 0.29 -4.22
CA ALA A 11 -23.30 1.27 -3.65
C ALA A 11 -24.60 0.64 -3.12
N ARG A 12 -25.12 -0.42 -3.75
CA ARG A 12 -26.28 -1.16 -3.24
C ARG A 12 -25.93 -1.92 -1.95
N ALA A 13 -24.84 -2.68 -1.96
CA ALA A 13 -24.35 -3.37 -0.76
C ALA A 13 -24.14 -2.37 0.39
N ALA A 14 -23.65 -1.17 0.08
CA ALA A 14 -23.43 -0.13 1.06
C ALA A 14 -24.68 0.38 1.79
N ARG A 15 -25.85 0.30 1.16
CA ARG A 15 -27.12 0.67 1.80
C ARG A 15 -27.58 -0.36 2.82
N GLU A 16 -27.18 -1.62 2.64
CA GLU A 16 -27.49 -2.71 3.56
C GLU A 16 -26.60 -2.67 4.81
N TRP A 17 -25.49 -1.93 4.77
CA TRP A 17 -24.59 -1.71 5.90
C TRP A 17 -25.14 -0.75 6.97
N ALA A 18 -26.45 -0.49 6.95
CA ALA A 18 -27.15 0.40 7.86
C ALA A 18 -27.04 -0.12 9.30
N GLY A 19 -26.31 0.61 10.15
CA GLY A 19 -26.16 0.28 11.57
C GLY A 19 -25.10 1.06 12.36
N GLU A 20 -24.17 1.77 11.71
CA GLU A 20 -23.02 2.39 12.39
C GLU A 20 -22.57 3.71 11.74
N PRO A 21 -21.78 4.56 12.43
CA PRO A 21 -22.19 5.67 13.29
C PRO A 21 -22.69 6.89 12.51
N GLY A 22 -23.01 7.97 13.22
CA GLY A 22 -23.52 9.22 12.66
C GLY A 22 -22.63 9.86 11.58
N PRO A 23 -23.14 10.88 10.87
CA PRO A 23 -22.43 11.54 9.79
C PRO A 23 -21.03 12.01 10.24
N PRO A 24 -20.04 12.05 9.33
CA PRO A 24 -18.71 12.54 9.67
C PRO A 24 -18.81 13.97 10.23
N PRO A 25 -18.00 14.32 11.24
CA PRO A 25 -17.98 15.67 11.76
C PRO A 25 -17.34 16.61 10.73
N GLY A 26 -18.17 17.42 10.07
CA GLY A 26 -17.75 18.50 9.19
C GLY A 26 -18.12 18.31 7.72
N ASP A 27 -17.97 19.40 6.96
CA ASP A 27 -18.38 19.45 5.56
C ASP A 27 -17.21 19.13 4.61
N GLY A 28 -17.51 18.33 3.60
CA GLY A 28 -16.63 18.09 2.46
C GLY A 28 -15.63 16.94 2.59
N LEU A 29 -14.92 16.68 1.49
CA LEU A 29 -14.08 15.50 1.31
C LEU A 29 -12.89 15.43 2.29
N ALA A 30 -12.26 16.55 2.61
CA ALA A 30 -11.10 16.56 3.51
C ALA A 30 -11.47 16.24 4.96
N ALA A 31 -12.65 16.67 5.42
CA ALA A 31 -13.17 16.34 6.75
C ALA A 31 -13.55 14.86 6.83
N ASP A 32 -14.26 14.35 5.81
CA ASP A 32 -14.59 12.94 5.71
C ASP A 32 -13.33 12.04 5.63
N LEU A 33 -12.30 12.41 4.87
CA LEU A 33 -11.03 11.66 4.84
C LEU A 33 -10.33 11.64 6.20
N ARG A 34 -10.30 12.77 6.91
CA ARG A 34 -9.74 12.85 8.27
C ARG A 34 -10.45 11.91 9.21
N TRP A 35 -11.77 11.90 9.14
CA TRP A 35 -12.60 11.03 9.96
C TRP A 35 -12.40 9.56 9.62
N ARG A 36 -12.40 9.18 8.33
CA ARG A 36 -12.14 7.79 7.90
C ARG A 36 -10.73 7.32 8.25
N ALA A 37 -9.75 8.21 8.22
CA ALA A 37 -8.38 7.90 8.63
C ALA A 37 -8.27 7.57 10.14
N LEU A 38 -9.30 7.84 10.95
CA LEU A 38 -9.36 7.31 12.31
C LEU A 38 -9.39 5.77 12.33
N ALA A 39 -9.84 5.12 11.25
CA ALA A 39 -9.71 3.66 11.09
C ALA A 39 -8.24 3.19 11.13
N TRP A 40 -7.27 4.02 10.72
CA TRP A 40 -5.85 3.71 10.87
C TRP A 40 -5.41 3.64 12.34
N SER A 41 -6.19 4.19 13.26
CA SER A 41 -5.98 4.04 14.71
C SER A 41 -6.79 2.91 15.34
N GLY A 42 -7.58 2.17 14.55
CA GLY A 42 -8.51 1.12 14.99
C GLY A 42 -9.89 1.61 15.43
N ALA A 43 -10.20 2.89 15.25
CA ALA A 43 -11.53 3.38 15.54
C ALA A 43 -12.50 2.91 14.43
N PRO A 44 -13.67 2.33 14.77
CA PRO A 44 -14.69 2.04 13.76
C PRO A 44 -15.22 3.35 13.19
N ALA A 45 -14.75 3.70 11.99
CA ALA A 45 -15.13 4.92 11.28
C ALA A 45 -15.90 4.55 10.01
N TRP A 46 -17.13 4.05 10.15
CA TRP A 46 -18.04 3.86 9.02
C TRP A 46 -19.14 4.91 8.92
N SER A 47 -19.15 5.69 7.87
CA SER A 47 -20.32 6.50 7.52
C SER A 47 -20.60 6.29 6.05
N ASP A 48 -21.87 6.42 5.67
CA ASP A 48 -22.25 6.46 4.27
C ASP A 48 -21.40 7.53 3.56
N PRO A 49 -20.60 7.20 2.53
CA PRO A 49 -19.79 8.18 1.81
C PRO A 49 -20.60 9.00 0.79
N HIS A 50 -21.84 8.62 0.45
CA HIS A 50 -22.66 9.33 -0.53
C HIS A 50 -23.03 10.77 -0.16
N PRO A 51 -23.28 11.14 1.11
CA PRO A 51 -23.58 12.51 1.51
C PRO A 51 -22.40 13.48 1.36
N VAL A 52 -21.17 13.00 1.14
CA VAL A 52 -19.99 13.87 0.99
C VAL A 52 -20.12 14.66 -0.32
N PRO A 53 -20.20 16.01 -0.28
CA PRO A 53 -20.34 16.80 -1.49
C PRO A 53 -19.06 16.69 -2.33
N LEU A 54 -19.22 16.23 -3.58
CA LEU A 54 -18.15 16.18 -4.57
C LEU A 54 -18.48 17.17 -5.70
N PRO A 55 -17.49 17.91 -6.24
CA PRO A 55 -17.69 18.89 -7.32
C PRO A 55 -17.88 18.18 -8.68
N LEU A 56 -18.90 17.32 -8.79
CA LEU A 56 -19.21 16.55 -9.99
C LEU A 56 -20.71 16.59 -10.29
N ALA A 57 -21.04 16.57 -11.58
CA ALA A 57 -22.42 16.39 -12.02
C ALA A 57 -22.95 15.01 -11.61
N GLY A 58 -24.21 14.95 -11.20
CA GLY A 58 -24.88 13.72 -10.78
C GLY A 58 -24.73 12.53 -11.75
N PRO A 59 -24.88 12.72 -13.09
CA PRO A 59 -24.66 11.64 -14.05
C PRO A 59 -23.26 11.03 -14.03
N LEU A 60 -22.21 11.86 -13.87
CA LEU A 60 -20.83 11.37 -13.79
C LEU A 60 -20.58 10.62 -12.48
N LEU A 61 -21.12 11.12 -11.37
CA LEU A 61 -21.04 10.41 -10.09
C LEU A 61 -21.76 9.05 -10.17
N ALA A 62 -22.92 8.99 -10.83
CA ALA A 62 -23.64 7.75 -11.04
C ALA A 62 -22.83 6.76 -11.89
N GLU A 63 -22.25 7.21 -13.00
CA GLU A 63 -21.47 6.38 -13.93
C GLU A 63 -20.20 5.81 -13.29
N TYR A 64 -19.38 6.65 -12.67
CA TYR A 64 -18.06 6.27 -12.18
C TYR A 64 -18.08 5.73 -10.74
N GLY A 65 -19.09 6.11 -9.96
CA GLY A 65 -19.22 5.77 -8.54
C GLY A 65 -18.46 6.70 -7.60
N VAL A 66 -18.84 6.65 -6.32
CA VAL A 66 -18.31 7.52 -5.26
C VAL A 66 -16.80 7.35 -5.07
N ASP A 67 -16.29 6.12 -5.03
CA ASP A 67 -14.86 5.88 -4.81
C ASP A 67 -14.01 6.49 -5.94
N ALA A 68 -14.35 6.25 -7.20
CA ALA A 68 -13.62 6.80 -8.34
C ALA A 68 -13.68 8.33 -8.35
N ALA A 69 -14.85 8.90 -8.07
CA ALA A 69 -15.03 10.35 -7.97
C ALA A 69 -14.15 10.97 -6.86
N ARG A 70 -14.05 10.34 -5.68
CA ARG A 70 -13.18 10.81 -4.59
C ARG A 70 -11.71 10.83 -5.00
N LEU A 71 -11.22 9.75 -5.62
CA LEU A 71 -9.83 9.70 -6.09
C LEU A 71 -9.54 10.76 -7.15
N ALA A 72 -10.49 10.97 -8.08
CA ALA A 72 -10.37 11.97 -9.14
C ALA A 72 -10.33 13.39 -8.57
N VAL A 73 -11.22 13.72 -7.62
CA VAL A 73 -11.23 15.03 -6.93
C VAL A 73 -9.92 15.27 -6.19
N LEU A 74 -9.39 14.26 -5.49
CA LEU A 74 -8.08 14.38 -4.84
C LEU A 74 -6.96 14.67 -5.85
N ALA A 75 -6.98 14.00 -7.01
CA ALA A 75 -5.97 14.20 -8.05
C ALA A 75 -6.09 15.56 -8.76
N ALA A 76 -7.30 16.11 -8.87
CA ALA A 76 -7.54 17.43 -9.45
C ALA A 76 -6.99 18.56 -8.57
N GLY A 77 -6.83 18.33 -7.26
CA GLY A 77 -6.38 19.32 -6.30
C GLY A 77 -7.45 20.38 -6.04
N ASN A 78 -7.37 21.51 -6.73
CA ASN A 78 -8.32 22.62 -6.59
C ASN A 78 -9.25 22.70 -7.80
N GLY A 79 -10.37 21.99 -7.76
CA GLY A 79 -11.40 22.10 -8.79
C GLY A 79 -12.16 20.80 -9.07
N PRO A 80 -13.13 20.85 -9.99
CA PRO A 80 -13.78 19.64 -10.49
C PRO A 80 -12.77 18.80 -11.30
N PRO A 81 -12.74 17.46 -11.14
CA PRO A 81 -11.92 16.61 -11.97
C PRO A 81 -12.45 16.57 -13.41
N ASP A 82 -11.54 16.42 -14.37
CA ASP A 82 -11.91 16.11 -15.74
C ASP A 82 -12.25 14.61 -15.93
N LEU A 83 -12.76 14.26 -17.12
CA LEU A 83 -13.09 12.87 -17.46
C LEU A 83 -11.88 11.94 -17.43
N SER A 84 -10.68 12.44 -17.77
CA SER A 84 -9.46 11.62 -17.79
C SER A 84 -9.06 11.16 -16.39
N LEU A 85 -9.23 12.01 -15.39
CA LEU A 85 -9.00 11.68 -13.98
C LEU A 85 -10.02 10.66 -13.46
N LEU A 86 -11.29 10.78 -13.86
CA LEU A 86 -12.34 9.81 -13.52
C LEU A 86 -12.06 8.44 -14.14
N GLU A 87 -11.74 8.39 -15.43
CA GLU A 87 -11.36 7.14 -16.10
C GLU A 87 -10.13 6.50 -15.47
N SER A 88 -9.10 7.29 -15.18
CA SER A 88 -7.88 6.81 -14.51
C SER A 88 -8.18 6.22 -13.13
N ALA A 89 -8.99 6.91 -12.33
CA ALA A 89 -9.43 6.44 -11.02
C ALA A 89 -10.24 5.13 -11.11
N HIS A 90 -11.19 5.07 -12.03
CA HIS A 90 -12.02 3.88 -12.24
C HIS A 90 -11.19 2.68 -12.71
N ARG A 91 -10.29 2.86 -13.69
CA ARG A 91 -9.40 1.79 -14.16
C ARG A 91 -8.49 1.27 -13.05
N TRP A 92 -7.97 2.17 -12.20
CA TRP A 92 -7.16 1.78 -11.05
C TRP A 92 -7.98 0.96 -10.04
N LEU A 93 -9.19 1.40 -9.69
CA LEU A 93 -10.09 0.65 -8.78
C LEU A 93 -10.54 -0.70 -9.37
N ALA A 94 -10.74 -0.77 -10.69
CA ALA A 94 -11.07 -2.00 -11.37
C ALA A 94 -9.93 -3.02 -11.33
N ALA A 95 -8.69 -2.57 -11.58
CA ALA A 95 -7.49 -3.41 -11.44
C ALA A 95 -7.28 -3.85 -9.99
N PHE A 96 -7.48 -2.94 -9.03
CA PHE A 96 -7.38 -3.20 -7.60
C PHE A 96 -8.40 -4.26 -7.14
N HIS A 97 -9.66 -4.10 -7.52
CA HIS A 97 -10.72 -5.07 -7.26
C HIS A 97 -10.41 -6.43 -7.91
N ALA A 98 -10.01 -6.45 -9.18
CA ALA A 98 -9.72 -7.71 -9.89
C ALA A 98 -8.59 -8.52 -9.22
N ALA A 99 -7.57 -7.84 -8.68
CA ALA A 99 -6.44 -8.49 -8.02
C ALA A 99 -6.74 -8.97 -6.60
N LEU A 100 -7.66 -8.32 -5.88
CA LEU A 100 -8.01 -8.67 -4.50
C LEU A 100 -9.26 -9.54 -4.41
N TRP A 101 -10.22 -9.41 -5.30
CA TRP A 101 -11.46 -10.17 -5.27
C TRP A 101 -11.19 -11.67 -5.47
N ARG A 102 -11.60 -12.50 -4.50
CA ARG A 102 -11.46 -13.97 -4.59
C ARG A 102 -12.75 -14.70 -4.96
N GLY A 103 -13.86 -13.98 -5.08
CA GLY A 103 -15.18 -14.58 -5.26
C GLY A 103 -15.77 -15.13 -3.96
N PRO A 104 -17.09 -15.38 -3.95
CA PRO A 104 -17.75 -16.00 -2.81
C PRO A 104 -17.21 -17.43 -2.59
N GLY A 105 -16.87 -17.76 -1.35
CA GLY A 105 -16.46 -19.12 -0.94
C GLY A 105 -14.95 -19.39 -0.89
N ALA A 106 -14.08 -18.45 -1.28
CA ALA A 106 -12.63 -18.64 -1.23
C ALA A 106 -12.06 -18.68 0.21
N VAL A 107 -12.79 -18.14 1.19
CA VAL A 107 -12.36 -18.09 2.60
C VAL A 107 -12.33 -19.50 3.23
N ALA A 108 -13.23 -20.40 2.80
CA ALA A 108 -13.32 -21.76 3.33
C ALA A 108 -12.11 -22.66 3.01
N ALA A 109 -11.30 -22.31 1.99
CA ALA A 109 -10.13 -23.10 1.61
C ALA A 109 -8.85 -22.72 2.37
N GLY A 110 -8.77 -21.50 2.93
CA GLY A 110 -7.56 -20.97 3.56
C GLY A 110 -7.34 -21.43 5.01
N GLU A 111 -8.42 -21.63 5.77
CA GLU A 111 -8.32 -22.02 7.18
C GLU A 111 -7.88 -23.49 7.38
N MET A 112 -8.03 -24.34 6.37
CA MET A 112 -7.59 -25.75 6.44
C MET A 112 -6.10 -25.95 6.11
N ALA A 113 -5.43 -24.94 5.53
CA ALA A 113 -4.03 -25.07 5.08
C ALA A 113 -2.99 -24.73 6.18
N GLY A 114 -3.42 -24.19 7.32
CA GLY A 114 -2.52 -23.82 8.44
C GLY A 114 -2.17 -24.94 9.42
N GLY A 115 -2.70 -26.16 9.23
CA GLY A 115 -2.66 -27.23 10.25
C GLY A 115 -1.77 -28.45 9.99
N ALA A 116 -1.13 -28.59 8.82
CA ALA A 116 -0.40 -29.83 8.50
C ALA A 116 0.94 -29.56 7.82
N ALA A 117 1.96 -29.24 8.61
CA ALA A 117 3.34 -29.53 8.25
C ALA A 117 3.68 -30.93 8.80
N GLY A 118 3.72 -31.93 7.93
CA GLY A 118 4.15 -33.28 8.33
C GLY A 118 3.81 -34.37 7.32
N GLU A 119 4.85 -34.80 6.60
CA GLU A 119 5.06 -36.15 6.04
C GLU A 119 4.19 -36.67 4.89
N GLY A 120 4.87 -36.98 3.76
CA GLY A 120 4.65 -38.26 3.08
C GLY A 120 4.48 -38.24 1.56
N ALA A 121 5.53 -38.69 0.86
CA ALA A 121 5.55 -39.50 -0.38
C ALA A 121 4.86 -38.95 -1.66
N GLY A 122 5.38 -39.09 -2.88
CA GLY A 122 6.34 -40.03 -3.43
C GLY A 122 5.73 -40.78 -4.64
N ARG A 123 6.25 -40.48 -5.86
CA ARG A 123 6.22 -41.26 -7.13
C ARG A 123 4.91 -41.56 -7.88
N ALA A 124 4.89 -41.19 -9.17
CA ALA A 124 4.92 -42.05 -10.39
C ALA A 124 4.53 -41.18 -11.62
N ALA A 125 5.40 -40.91 -12.60
CA ALA A 125 5.86 -41.74 -13.74
C ALA A 125 4.73 -42.11 -14.74
N GLY A 126 4.87 -41.61 -15.99
CA GLY A 126 4.02 -41.93 -17.13
C GLY A 126 4.40 -41.18 -18.42
N GLU A 127 5.41 -41.71 -19.13
CA GLU A 127 5.72 -41.56 -20.56
C GLU A 127 4.48 -41.88 -21.46
N MET A 128 4.30 -41.50 -22.73
CA MET A 128 5.24 -41.32 -23.87
C MET A 128 4.53 -40.67 -25.10
N ALA A 129 5.33 -40.00 -25.96
CA ALA A 129 5.28 -39.85 -27.44
C ALA A 129 4.19 -38.98 -28.15
N GLY A 130 4.48 -38.18 -29.19
CA GLY A 130 5.74 -37.81 -29.85
C GLY A 130 5.55 -36.94 -31.12
N GLY A 131 6.60 -36.18 -31.50
CA GLY A 131 6.99 -35.70 -32.86
C GLY A 131 6.11 -34.66 -33.58
N VAL A 132 6.59 -33.69 -34.39
CA VAL A 132 7.93 -33.32 -34.91
C VAL A 132 7.79 -31.87 -35.44
N ALA A 133 8.59 -30.92 -34.95
CA ALA A 133 8.92 -29.65 -35.62
C ALA A 133 10.04 -28.94 -34.84
N ALA A 134 11.23 -29.54 -34.88
CA ALA A 134 12.46 -28.96 -34.35
C ALA A 134 13.25 -28.30 -35.48
N GLU A 135 13.90 -27.20 -35.14
CA GLU A 135 15.22 -26.72 -35.61
C GLU A 135 15.24 -25.20 -35.79
N ALA A 136 15.12 -24.47 -34.67
CA ALA A 136 15.62 -23.09 -34.51
C ALA A 136 15.62 -22.57 -33.04
N ALA A 137 15.44 -23.43 -32.02
CA ALA A 137 15.22 -22.99 -30.63
C ALA A 137 15.98 -23.83 -29.58
N ASP A 138 17.07 -24.49 -29.97
CA ASP A 138 17.76 -25.50 -29.15
C ASP A 138 19.12 -25.03 -28.61
N GLU A 139 19.22 -23.73 -28.26
CA GLU A 139 20.39 -23.20 -27.54
C GLU A 139 19.99 -22.22 -26.41
N ALA A 140 18.70 -22.12 -26.09
CA ALA A 140 18.18 -21.27 -25.00
C ALA A 140 17.34 -22.02 -23.96
N ALA A 141 17.21 -23.35 -24.10
CA ALA A 141 16.33 -24.17 -23.27
C ALA A 141 17.04 -24.99 -22.18
N ASP A 142 18.38 -25.05 -22.18
CA ASP A 142 19.16 -25.86 -21.23
C ASP A 142 19.81 -25.04 -20.09
N GLU A 143 19.52 -23.74 -20.00
CA GLU A 143 19.85 -22.90 -18.82
C GLU A 143 18.64 -22.69 -17.87
N ALA A 144 17.50 -23.34 -18.13
CA ALA A 144 16.28 -23.18 -17.32
C ALA A 144 16.13 -24.21 -16.19
N ALA A 145 17.17 -24.99 -15.89
CA ALA A 145 17.15 -26.06 -14.89
C ALA A 145 17.96 -25.76 -13.61
N ASP A 146 18.27 -24.50 -13.32
CA ASP A 146 18.84 -24.07 -12.03
C ASP A 146 17.87 -23.17 -11.26
N GLY A 147 17.07 -23.81 -10.38
CA GLY A 147 16.50 -23.18 -9.20
C GLY A 147 15.55 -22.01 -9.44
N VAL A 148 14.33 -22.28 -9.93
CA VAL A 148 13.20 -21.38 -9.62
C VAL A 148 12.99 -21.42 -8.10
N SER A 149 13.59 -20.42 -7.44
CA SER A 149 13.52 -20.15 -6.01
C SER A 149 12.08 -20.21 -5.50
N PRO A 150 11.86 -20.59 -4.23
CA PRO A 150 10.53 -20.68 -3.65
C PRO A 150 9.79 -19.36 -3.91
N ALA A 151 8.62 -19.46 -4.54
CA ALA A 151 7.67 -18.40 -4.87
C ALA A 151 8.06 -17.04 -4.27
N GLU A 152 8.52 -16.10 -5.11
CA GLU A 152 8.94 -14.77 -4.67
C GLU A 152 7.95 -14.20 -3.66
N ALA A 153 8.38 -14.14 -2.40
CA ALA A 153 7.55 -13.67 -1.32
C ALA A 153 7.05 -12.26 -1.67
N TRP A 154 5.74 -12.05 -1.60
CA TRP A 154 5.13 -10.75 -1.90
C TRP A 154 5.85 -9.64 -1.11
N ASN A 155 6.36 -8.64 -1.83
CA ASN A 155 7.20 -7.59 -1.24
C ASN A 155 6.35 -6.57 -0.46
N VAL A 156 6.46 -6.60 0.87
CA VAL A 156 5.73 -5.68 1.75
C VAL A 156 6.33 -4.28 1.84
N ASP A 157 7.59 -4.08 1.43
CA ASP A 157 8.32 -2.84 1.65
C ASP A 157 7.62 -1.57 1.13
N PRO A 158 7.09 -1.55 -0.11
CA PRO A 158 6.42 -0.35 -0.61
C PRO A 158 5.18 -0.01 0.22
N TRP A 159 4.50 -1.01 0.78
CA TRP A 159 3.31 -0.82 1.61
C TRP A 159 3.64 -0.32 3.02
N LEU A 160 4.75 -0.76 3.62
CA LEU A 160 5.23 -0.19 4.89
C LEU A 160 5.62 1.28 4.73
N VAL A 161 6.29 1.62 3.62
CA VAL A 161 6.63 3.02 3.30
C VAL A 161 5.36 3.83 3.07
N ALA A 162 4.42 3.33 2.28
CA ALA A 162 3.16 4.01 2.02
C ALA A 162 2.33 4.23 3.29
N ALA A 163 2.38 3.30 4.26
CA ALA A 163 1.73 3.49 5.55
C ALA A 163 2.26 4.71 6.30
N GLY A 164 3.59 4.85 6.40
CA GLY A 164 4.22 6.01 7.00
C GLY A 164 3.93 7.31 6.25
N GLU A 165 4.09 7.30 4.92
CA GLU A 165 3.83 8.48 4.08
C GLU A 165 2.36 8.92 4.13
N ALA A 166 1.42 7.98 4.12
CA ALA A 166 0.00 8.28 4.17
C ALA A 166 -0.43 8.89 5.51
N MET A 167 0.12 8.38 6.62
CA MET A 167 -0.09 8.95 7.97
C MET A 167 0.49 10.37 8.08
N ASP A 168 1.71 10.58 7.59
CA ASP A 168 2.38 11.89 7.60
C ASP A 168 1.63 12.92 6.76
N HIS A 169 1.25 12.55 5.54
CA HIS A 169 0.64 13.48 4.61
C HIS A 169 -0.84 13.72 4.90
N GLY A 170 -1.61 12.66 5.15
CA GLY A 170 -3.06 12.74 5.38
C GLY A 170 -3.38 13.39 6.73
N PRO A 171 -3.51 12.61 7.82
CA PRO A 171 -3.78 13.15 9.15
C PRO A 171 -2.75 14.18 9.62
N GLY A 172 -1.45 13.94 9.41
CA GLY A 172 -0.39 14.80 9.92
C GLY A 172 -0.32 16.19 9.30
N ARG A 173 -0.61 16.32 7.99
CA ARG A 173 -0.45 17.59 7.25
C ARG A 173 -1.71 18.06 6.51
N GLY A 174 -2.79 17.27 6.51
CA GLY A 174 -4.01 17.55 5.74
C GLY A 174 -3.82 17.47 4.22
N ARG A 175 -2.74 16.85 3.74
CA ARG A 175 -2.40 16.72 2.32
C ARG A 175 -2.79 15.34 1.82
N TRP A 176 -4.06 15.18 1.50
CA TRP A 176 -4.64 13.88 1.14
C TRP A 176 -4.20 13.33 -0.22
N TYR A 177 -3.91 14.19 -1.20
CA TYR A 177 -3.41 13.72 -2.49
C TYR A 177 -2.03 13.04 -2.39
N PRO A 178 -1.01 13.65 -1.75
CA PRO A 178 0.25 12.95 -1.48
C PRO A 178 0.09 11.62 -0.72
N ALA A 179 -0.84 11.55 0.24
CA ALA A 179 -1.14 10.29 0.94
C ALA A 179 -1.69 9.21 -0.02
N LEU A 180 -2.64 9.57 -0.89
CA LEU A 180 -3.14 8.67 -1.93
C LEU A 180 -2.04 8.29 -2.94
N ALA A 181 -1.19 9.23 -3.32
CA ALA A 181 -0.10 8.99 -4.25
C ALA A 181 0.91 7.96 -3.70
N ALA A 182 1.20 7.99 -2.40
CA ALA A 182 2.03 6.98 -1.73
C ALA A 182 1.41 5.57 -1.85
N VAL A 183 0.10 5.45 -1.62
CA VAL A 183 -0.63 4.17 -1.76
C VAL A 183 -0.63 3.67 -3.21
N ARG A 184 -0.87 4.56 -4.19
CA ARG A 184 -0.80 4.19 -5.62
C ARG A 184 0.60 3.79 -6.05
N LYS A 185 1.63 4.45 -5.53
CA LYS A 185 3.03 4.10 -5.77
C LYS A 185 3.36 2.71 -5.21
N ALA A 186 2.90 2.40 -3.99
CA ALA A 186 3.07 1.06 -3.41
C ALA A 186 2.38 -0.01 -4.27
N TRP A 187 1.15 0.26 -4.74
CA TRP A 187 0.45 -0.62 -5.66
C TRP A 187 1.24 -0.90 -6.95
N ASN A 188 1.86 0.11 -7.55
CA ASN A 188 2.63 -0.07 -8.77
C ASN A 188 3.94 -0.85 -8.54
N LEU A 189 4.55 -0.73 -7.36
CA LEU A 189 5.81 -1.39 -7.02
C LEU A 189 5.62 -2.83 -6.53
N ALA A 190 4.52 -3.10 -5.81
CA ALA A 190 4.20 -4.40 -5.24
C ALA A 190 2.68 -4.63 -5.25
N PRO A 191 2.07 -4.86 -6.43
CA PRO A 191 0.64 -5.08 -6.52
C PRO A 191 0.23 -6.33 -5.72
N ALA A 192 -1.05 -6.39 -5.32
CA ALA A 192 -1.58 -7.61 -4.76
C ALA A 192 -1.63 -8.71 -5.82
N THR A 193 -1.34 -9.94 -5.41
CA THR A 193 -1.41 -11.14 -6.24
C THR A 193 -2.10 -12.26 -5.47
N ALA A 194 -2.30 -13.42 -6.11
CA ALA A 194 -2.79 -14.61 -5.41
C ALA A 194 -1.87 -15.03 -4.25
N ALA A 195 -0.57 -14.74 -4.34
CA ALA A 195 0.44 -15.03 -3.32
C ALA A 195 0.50 -13.99 -2.18
N THR A 196 -0.26 -12.89 -2.27
CA THR A 196 -0.29 -11.90 -1.18
C THR A 196 -0.88 -12.53 0.09
N PRO A 197 -0.16 -12.52 1.22
CA PRO A 197 -0.64 -13.10 2.47
C PRO A 197 -1.86 -12.33 2.99
N ALA A 198 -2.69 -12.97 3.81
CA ALA A 198 -3.89 -12.35 4.39
C ALA A 198 -3.58 -11.03 5.11
N MET A 199 -2.49 -10.99 5.89
CA MET A 199 -2.03 -9.75 6.55
C MET A 199 -1.61 -8.67 5.54
N GLY A 200 -1.01 -9.07 4.42
CA GLY A 200 -0.68 -8.17 3.30
C GLY A 200 -1.94 -7.53 2.71
N ARG A 201 -2.97 -8.34 2.48
CA ARG A 201 -4.27 -7.87 1.98
C ARG A 201 -4.93 -6.92 2.99
N ALA A 202 -4.91 -7.25 4.28
CA ALA A 202 -5.44 -6.39 5.33
C ALA A 202 -4.72 -5.03 5.39
N LEU A 203 -3.38 -5.01 5.27
CA LEU A 203 -2.59 -3.76 5.16
C LEU A 203 -3.00 -2.93 3.93
N ILE A 204 -3.06 -3.56 2.76
CA ILE A 204 -3.46 -2.91 1.50
C ILE A 204 -4.85 -2.29 1.62
N LEU A 205 -5.83 -3.07 2.08
CA LEU A 205 -7.22 -2.65 2.22
C LEU A 205 -7.39 -1.58 3.29
N GLY A 206 -6.69 -1.71 4.43
CA GLY A 206 -6.68 -0.70 5.50
C GLY A 206 -6.14 0.65 5.01
N LEU A 207 -5.11 0.66 4.16
CA LEU A 207 -4.57 1.88 3.57
C LEU A 207 -5.50 2.52 2.53
N VAL A 208 -6.22 1.70 1.75
CA VAL A 208 -7.11 2.19 0.69
C VAL A 208 -8.47 2.64 1.21
N ALA A 209 -8.98 2.05 2.30
CA ALA A 209 -10.33 2.28 2.80
C ALA A 209 -10.70 3.77 3.03
N PRO A 210 -9.83 4.68 3.50
CA PRO A 210 -10.20 6.09 3.61
C PRO A 210 -10.49 6.75 2.25
N PHE A 211 -9.78 6.33 1.20
CA PHE A 211 -9.87 6.92 -0.13
C PHE A 211 -11.00 6.31 -0.96
N ALA A 212 -11.14 4.99 -0.91
CA ALA A 212 -12.17 4.20 -1.60
C ALA A 212 -13.01 3.41 -0.58
N PRO A 213 -13.84 4.09 0.23
CA PRO A 213 -14.54 3.46 1.36
C PRO A 213 -15.52 2.36 0.97
N LEU A 214 -16.18 2.45 -0.18
CA LEU A 214 -17.15 1.42 -0.57
C LEU A 214 -16.42 0.12 -0.93
N LEU A 215 -15.43 0.19 -1.83
CA LEU A 215 -14.62 -0.95 -2.24
C LEU A 215 -13.82 -1.52 -1.07
N GLY A 216 -13.17 -0.67 -0.29
CA GLY A 216 -12.35 -1.08 0.85
C GLY A 216 -13.18 -1.84 1.89
N ARG A 217 -14.34 -1.32 2.29
CA ARG A 217 -15.23 -2.00 3.23
C ARG A 217 -15.76 -3.31 2.67
N PHE A 218 -16.24 -3.32 1.42
CA PHE A 218 -16.76 -4.52 0.78
C PHE A 218 -15.73 -5.66 0.81
N LEU A 219 -14.49 -5.39 0.39
CA LEU A 219 -13.43 -6.40 0.37
C LEU A 219 -13.03 -6.85 1.78
N LEU A 220 -12.98 -5.92 2.75
CA LEU A 220 -12.68 -6.27 4.14
C LEU A 220 -13.77 -7.15 4.77
N GLN A 221 -15.05 -6.88 4.50
CA GLN A 221 -16.16 -7.70 5.01
C GLN A 221 -16.13 -9.11 4.43
N GLU A 222 -15.84 -9.24 3.15
CA GLU A 222 -15.72 -10.54 2.46
C GLU A 222 -14.55 -11.38 2.99
N GLU A 223 -13.54 -10.72 3.57
CA GLU A 223 -12.41 -11.36 4.25
C GLU A 223 -12.62 -11.51 5.77
N GLY A 224 -13.78 -11.11 6.32
CA GLY A 224 -14.02 -11.10 7.77
C GLY A 224 -13.15 -10.10 8.55
N GLY A 225 -12.47 -9.19 7.85
CA GLY A 225 -11.53 -8.22 8.40
C GLY A 225 -12.10 -6.81 8.58
N TRP A 226 -13.43 -6.66 8.64
CA TRP A 226 -14.06 -5.37 8.93
C TRP A 226 -14.51 -5.28 10.40
N PRO A 227 -14.17 -4.19 11.14
CA PRO A 227 -13.26 -3.11 10.76
C PRO A 227 -11.79 -3.60 10.68
N PRO A 228 -10.94 -2.95 9.87
CA PRO A 228 -9.53 -3.33 9.79
C PRO A 228 -8.83 -3.04 11.12
N PRO A 229 -7.82 -3.84 11.51
CA PRO A 229 -6.96 -3.52 12.64
C PRO A 229 -6.27 -2.16 12.46
N PRO A 230 -5.83 -1.50 13.56
CA PRO A 230 -4.99 -0.32 13.48
C PRO A 230 -3.81 -0.51 12.53
N LEU A 231 -3.48 0.53 11.77
CA LEU A 231 -2.38 0.49 10.81
C LEU A 231 -1.04 0.15 11.49
N ARG A 232 -0.83 0.61 12.73
CA ARG A 232 0.35 0.24 13.53
C ARG A 232 0.46 -1.26 13.81
N GLU A 233 -0.67 -1.96 13.94
CA GLU A 233 -0.70 -3.40 14.18
C GLU A 233 -0.49 -4.15 12.87
N LEU A 234 -1.12 -3.69 11.79
CA LEU A 234 -0.92 -4.22 10.44
C LEU A 234 0.55 -4.10 10.00
N THR A 235 1.22 -2.98 10.23
CA THR A 235 2.63 -2.81 9.88
C THR A 235 3.57 -3.61 10.79
N ALA A 236 3.22 -3.80 12.07
CA ALA A 236 4.01 -4.60 13.01
C ALA A 236 3.91 -6.12 12.75
N ALA A 237 2.89 -6.57 12.02
CA ALA A 237 2.65 -7.99 11.74
C ALA A 237 3.60 -8.62 10.71
N PHE A 238 4.55 -7.86 10.16
CA PHE A 238 5.54 -8.35 9.20
C PHE A 238 6.90 -8.54 9.88
N PRO A 239 7.16 -9.71 10.52
CA PRO A 239 8.39 -9.93 11.25
C PRO A 239 9.60 -9.78 10.32
N GLY A 240 10.61 -9.05 10.79
CA GLY A 240 11.85 -8.80 10.05
C GLY A 240 11.82 -7.60 9.12
N ARG A 241 10.66 -6.96 8.87
CA ARG A 241 10.59 -5.70 8.11
C ARG A 241 10.00 -4.60 8.99
N GLN A 242 10.48 -3.37 8.81
CA GLN A 242 9.88 -2.17 9.41
C GLN A 242 10.12 -0.96 8.51
N ALA A 243 9.23 0.04 8.57
CA ALA A 243 9.49 1.35 7.99
C ALA A 243 10.11 2.27 9.04
N VAL A 244 11.20 2.95 8.68
CA VAL A 244 11.87 3.97 9.48
C VAL A 244 11.78 5.31 8.77
N ARG A 245 11.66 6.38 9.54
CA ARG A 245 11.64 7.74 9.03
C ARG A 245 13.04 8.34 9.12
N LEU A 246 13.54 8.86 8.00
CA LEU A 246 14.89 9.41 7.86
C LEU A 246 14.81 10.86 7.36
N SER A 247 15.73 11.72 7.81
CA SER A 247 15.95 13.04 7.21
C SER A 247 17.42 13.42 7.21
N PHE A 248 17.80 14.40 6.38
CA PHE A 248 19.02 15.18 6.64
C PHE A 248 18.72 16.32 7.63
N GLU A 249 19.76 16.92 8.24
CA GLU A 249 19.64 18.03 9.20
C GLU A 249 18.72 19.19 8.74
N ARG A 250 18.72 19.49 7.44
CA ARG A 250 17.91 20.55 6.82
C ARG A 250 16.98 20.04 5.72
N GLY A 251 16.80 18.72 5.64
CA GLY A 251 16.01 18.06 4.61
C GLY A 251 14.57 17.79 5.05
N GLY A 252 13.74 17.38 4.10
CA GLY A 252 12.46 16.76 4.42
C GLY A 252 12.64 15.35 5.00
N TRP A 253 11.62 14.89 5.73
CA TRP A 253 11.50 13.51 6.16
C TRP A 253 11.07 12.60 5.01
N ALA A 254 11.63 11.40 4.96
CA ALA A 254 11.25 10.33 4.04
C ALA A 254 11.13 9.00 4.80
N TRP A 255 10.21 8.13 4.37
CA TRP A 255 10.06 6.79 4.92
C TRP A 255 10.84 5.77 4.08
N VAL A 256 11.49 4.82 4.75
CA VAL A 256 12.24 3.75 4.09
C VAL A 256 11.98 2.43 4.82
N ALA A 257 11.70 1.37 4.07
CA ALA A 257 11.60 0.02 4.63
C ALA A 257 13.00 -0.59 4.79
N VAL A 258 13.25 -1.20 5.95
CA VAL A 258 14.54 -1.80 6.32
C VAL A 258 14.32 -3.17 6.99
N GLU A 259 15.37 -3.99 7.03
CA GLU A 259 15.34 -5.21 7.83
C GLU A 259 15.44 -4.83 9.31
N ALA A 260 14.45 -5.25 10.09
CA ALA A 260 14.23 -4.75 11.43
C ALA A 260 15.35 -5.14 12.42
N ALA A 261 15.86 -6.38 12.35
CA ALA A 261 16.89 -6.86 13.25
C ALA A 261 18.25 -6.22 12.96
N ALA A 262 18.63 -6.14 11.68
CA ALA A 262 19.85 -5.52 11.21
C ALA A 262 19.84 -4.01 11.50
N PHE A 263 18.70 -3.33 11.33
CA PHE A 263 18.60 -1.91 11.67
C PHE A 263 18.78 -1.65 13.17
N ARG A 264 18.20 -2.50 14.04
CA ARG A 264 18.42 -2.39 15.49
C ARG A 264 19.88 -2.66 15.89
N ARG A 265 20.57 -3.55 15.18
CA ARG A 265 21.96 -3.93 15.50
C ARG A 265 22.98 -2.91 15.00
N ALA A 266 22.81 -2.42 13.78
CA ALA A 266 23.72 -1.51 13.11
C ALA A 266 22.94 -0.70 12.06
N PRO A 267 22.33 0.43 12.44
CA PRO A 267 21.52 1.22 11.51
C PRO A 267 22.37 1.95 10.46
N GLU A 268 23.60 2.35 10.77
CA GLU A 268 24.42 3.17 9.87
C GLU A 268 24.76 2.46 8.54
N PRO A 269 25.23 1.20 8.51
CA PRO A 269 25.48 0.50 7.26
C PRO A 269 24.23 0.34 6.39
N LEU A 270 23.06 0.10 7.00
CA LEU A 270 21.80 0.01 6.26
C LEU A 270 21.39 1.37 5.70
N VAL A 271 21.47 2.43 6.51
CA VAL A 271 21.15 3.79 6.09
C VAL A 271 22.10 4.26 4.98
N ALA A 272 23.39 3.94 5.07
CA ALA A 272 24.38 4.22 4.03
C ALA A 272 24.07 3.52 2.70
N GLY A 273 23.40 2.35 2.74
CA GLY A 273 23.01 1.60 1.55
C GLY A 273 21.80 2.19 0.81
N ILE A 274 21.08 3.14 1.41
CA ILE A 274 19.92 3.78 0.77
C ILE A 274 20.43 4.71 -0.35
N PRO A 275 19.99 4.57 -1.62
CA PRO A 275 20.63 5.25 -2.75
C PRO A 275 20.78 6.77 -2.60
N TRP A 276 19.74 7.45 -2.10
CA TRP A 276 19.78 8.90 -1.90
C TRP A 276 20.64 9.33 -0.71
N VAL A 277 20.77 8.48 0.32
CA VAL A 277 21.70 8.70 1.43
C VAL A 277 23.13 8.47 0.97
N ALA A 278 23.39 7.31 0.33
CA ALA A 278 24.69 6.93 -0.22
C ALA A 278 25.28 8.06 -1.06
N ARG A 279 24.47 8.64 -1.96
CA ARG A 279 24.88 9.77 -2.81
C ARG A 279 25.20 11.03 -2.01
N ALA A 280 24.45 11.33 -0.95
CA ALA A 280 24.63 12.54 -0.16
C ALA A 280 25.82 12.47 0.79
N VAL A 281 26.13 11.29 1.33
CA VAL A 281 27.24 11.07 2.27
C VAL A 281 28.54 10.62 1.58
N ALA A 282 28.52 10.44 0.26
CA ALA A 282 29.67 9.97 -0.52
C ALA A 282 30.92 10.83 -0.25
N GLY A 283 31.94 10.21 0.35
CA GLY A 283 33.22 10.85 0.66
C GLY A 283 33.18 11.85 1.82
N GLN A 284 32.08 11.91 2.58
CA GLN A 284 31.94 12.83 3.72
C GLN A 284 31.77 12.06 5.03
N PRO A 285 32.43 12.47 6.12
CA PRO A 285 32.14 11.93 7.44
C PRO A 285 30.72 12.31 7.84
N TRP A 286 29.97 11.35 8.38
CA TRP A 286 28.59 11.55 8.80
C TRP A 286 28.30 10.68 10.02
N ARG A 287 27.19 10.96 10.70
CA ARG A 287 26.67 10.14 11.79
C ARG A 287 25.15 10.07 11.72
N LEU A 288 24.57 9.04 12.32
CA LEU A 288 23.14 8.92 12.48
C LEU A 288 22.75 9.35 13.89
N GLU A 289 21.74 10.21 14.02
CA GLU A 289 21.22 10.66 15.31
C GLU A 289 19.74 10.29 15.42
N GLU A 290 19.37 9.62 16.52
CA GLU A 290 17.97 9.37 16.83
C GLU A 290 17.27 10.66 17.27
N SER A 291 16.01 10.82 16.88
CA SER A 291 15.15 11.93 17.26
C SER A 291 13.72 11.46 17.50
N PRO A 292 12.86 12.24 18.17
CA PRO A 292 11.47 11.84 18.41
C PRO A 292 10.67 11.54 17.15
N GLU A 293 11.06 12.12 16.01
CA GLU A 293 10.37 11.96 14.72
C GLU A 293 10.95 10.83 13.85
N GLY A 294 12.10 10.25 14.20
CA GLY A 294 12.87 9.31 13.37
C GLY A 294 14.37 9.57 13.46
N TRP A 295 15.13 9.21 12.43
CA TRP A 295 16.59 9.31 12.43
C TRP A 295 17.10 10.42 11.50
N LYS A 296 18.09 11.16 11.98
CA LYS A 296 18.75 12.22 11.23
C LYS A 296 20.12 11.78 10.75
N VAL A 297 20.36 11.95 9.45
CA VAL A 297 21.68 11.81 8.82
C VAL A 297 22.39 13.16 8.93
N CYS A 298 23.36 13.23 9.84
CA CYS A 298 24.10 14.45 10.17
C CYS A 298 25.48 14.42 9.51
N LEU A 299 25.71 15.33 8.57
CA LEU A 299 27.01 15.49 7.91
C LEU A 299 27.96 16.20 8.87
N ASN A 300 29.14 15.63 9.12
CA ASN A 300 30.16 16.27 9.94
C ASN A 300 30.76 17.43 9.13
N ARG A 301 30.12 18.60 9.21
CA ARG A 301 30.69 19.82 8.64
C ARG A 301 31.96 20.15 9.42
N PRO A 302 33.09 20.40 8.75
CA PRO A 302 34.22 21.05 9.39
C PRO A 302 33.68 22.31 10.07
N ARG A 303 33.94 22.49 11.37
CA ARG A 303 33.63 23.77 12.02
C ARG A 303 34.26 24.86 11.15
N PRO A 304 33.53 25.91 10.77
CA PRO A 304 34.16 27.04 10.08
C PRO A 304 35.33 27.46 10.96
N SER A 305 36.55 27.35 10.42
CA SER A 305 37.75 27.77 11.14
C SER A 305 37.51 29.22 11.53
N ALA A 306 37.63 29.54 12.82
CA ALA A 306 37.41 30.86 13.38
C ALA A 306 38.47 31.91 12.94
N GLY A 307 39.04 31.75 11.74
CA GLY A 307 40.19 32.49 11.22
C GLY A 307 39.96 32.93 9.78
N SER A 308 38.87 33.64 9.50
CA SER A 308 38.80 34.51 8.32
C SER A 308 37.90 35.73 8.55
N SER A 309 38.02 36.34 9.73
CA SER A 309 37.75 37.78 9.88
C SER A 309 39.07 38.52 9.65
N ARG A 310 39.48 38.67 8.40
CA ARG A 310 40.46 39.70 8.04
C ARG A 310 39.68 40.90 7.49
N SER A 311 39.61 41.91 8.36
CA SER A 311 39.73 43.34 8.08
C SER A 311 40.07 43.73 6.65
#